data_AF-A0A7K2L4D8-F1
#
_entry.id   AF-A0A7K2L4D8-F1
#
_cell.length_a   1.000
_cell.length_b   1.000
_cell.length_c   1.000
_cell.angle_alpha   90.00
_cell.angle_beta   90.00
_cell.angle_gamma   90.00
#
_symmetry.space_group_name_H-M   'P 1'
#
loop_
_entity.id
_entity.type
_entity.pdbx_description
1 polymer ?
#
loop_
_entity_poly.entity_id
_entity_poly.type
_entity_poly.pdbx_seq_one_letter_code
_entity_poly.pdbx_strand_id
1 'polypeptide(L)' 'IHATPRQVWAVLADTSRYADWVVGTSDSRATRGRWPELGSALEYTVRIGPWSGAGTTVVRHVNAPAELELEVDSGPLGTA' A
#
# COMPACT_ATOMS: atom_id res chain seq x y z
N ILE A 1 -1.40 -18.33 -8.54
CA ILE A 1 -0.21 -17.45 -8.67
C ILE A 1 1.00 -18.36 -8.83
N HIS A 2 1.75 -18.26 -9.93
CA HIS A 2 2.98 -19.03 -10.15
C HIS A 2 4.20 -18.16 -9.87
N ALA A 3 4.49 -17.94 -8.59
CA ALA A 3 5.62 -17.14 -8.13
C ALA A 3 6.11 -17.63 -6.77
N THR A 4 7.39 -17.43 -6.49
CA THR A 4 7.97 -17.66 -5.17
C THR A 4 7.54 -16.56 -4.17
N PRO A 5 7.53 -16.82 -2.86
CA PRO A 5 7.24 -15.79 -1.85
C PRO A 5 8.12 -14.54 -2.00
N ARG A 6 9.39 -14.71 -2.37
CA ARG A 6 10.33 -13.60 -2.59
C ARG A 6 9.95 -12.74 -3.79
N GLN A 7 9.40 -13.33 -4.86
CA GLN A 7 8.91 -12.58 -6.02
C GLN A 7 7.65 -11.80 -5.68
N VAL A 8 6.74 -12.39 -4.90
CA VAL A 8 5.55 -11.68 -4.39
C VAL A 8 5.98 -10.53 -3.48
N TRP A 9 6.90 -10.78 -2.56
CA TRP A 9 7.44 -9.76 -1.66
C TRP A 9 8.05 -8.57 -2.41
N ALA A 10 8.78 -8.82 -3.50
CA ALA A 10 9.35 -7.75 -4.31
C ALA A 10 8.28 -6.80 -4.89
N VAL A 11 7.04 -7.29 -5.12
CA VAL A 11 5.91 -6.44 -5.55
C VAL A 11 5.31 -5.69 -4.38
N LEU A 12 5.08 -6.36 -3.24
CA LEU A 12 4.50 -5.73 -2.05
C LEU A 12 5.41 -4.64 -1.45
N ALA A 13 6.71 -4.86 -1.50
CA ALA A 13 7.73 -3.94 -0.98
C ALA A 13 8.04 -2.76 -1.93
N ASP A 14 7.47 -2.73 -3.13
CA ASP A 14 7.64 -1.63 -4.07
C ASP A 14 6.46 -0.66 -3.96
N THR A 15 6.73 0.54 -3.44
CA THR A 15 5.70 1.57 -3.26
C THR A 15 5.04 2.00 -4.57
N SER A 16 5.77 1.97 -5.68
CA SER A 16 5.21 2.36 -6.99
C SER A 16 4.20 1.34 -7.53
N ARG A 17 4.20 0.13 -6.97
CA ARG A 17 3.34 -0.98 -7.37
C ARG A 17 2.16 -1.19 -6.44
N TYR A 18 2.00 -0.39 -5.38
CA TYR A 18 0.83 -0.48 -4.50
C TYR A 18 -0.48 -0.41 -5.30
N ALA A 19 -0.52 0.46 -6.32
CA ALA A 19 -1.67 0.56 -7.21
C ALA A 19 -1.93 -0.67 -8.10
N ASP A 20 -0.94 -1.54 -8.30
CA ASP A 20 -1.10 -2.77 -9.07
C ASP A 20 -1.90 -3.84 -8.31
N TRP A 21 -1.89 -3.80 -6.97
CA TRP A 21 -2.48 -4.85 -6.14
C TRP A 21 -3.56 -4.35 -5.16
N VAL A 22 -3.72 -3.03 -4.96
CA VAL A 22 -4.90 -2.44 -4.32
C VAL A 22 -5.89 -1.93 -5.36
N VAL A 23 -6.98 -2.68 -5.53
CA VAL A 23 -8.03 -2.37 -6.51
C VAL A 23 -8.61 -0.97 -6.28
N GLY A 24 -8.81 -0.22 -7.36
CA GLY A 24 -9.42 1.11 -7.35
C GLY A 24 -8.43 2.25 -7.08
N THR A 25 -7.20 1.92 -6.68
CA THR A 25 -6.11 2.89 -6.61
C THR A 25 -5.44 3.04 -7.98
N SER A 26 -4.90 4.22 -8.22
CA SER A 26 -4.44 4.64 -9.56
C SER A 26 -3.02 5.20 -9.57
N ASP A 27 -2.53 5.57 -8.39
CA ASP A 27 -1.17 6.03 -8.14
C ASP A 27 -0.86 5.88 -6.65
N SER A 28 0.42 5.78 -6.33
CA SER A 28 0.90 5.65 -4.96
C SER A 28 2.33 6.17 -4.80
N ARG A 29 2.60 6.80 -3.66
CA ARG A 29 3.93 7.37 -3.37
C ARG A 29 4.26 7.27 -1.89
N ALA A 30 5.53 7.03 -1.59
CA ALA A 30 6.00 7.01 -0.21
C ALA A 30 5.87 8.41 0.40
N THR A 31 5.36 8.49 1.62
CA THR A 31 5.15 9.76 2.33
C THR A 31 5.85 9.81 3.68
N ARG A 32 6.12 8.67 4.31
CA ARG A 32 6.83 8.60 5.60
C ARG A 32 7.76 7.41 5.68
N GLY A 33 8.96 7.64 6.20
CA GLY A 33 9.95 6.57 6.41
C GLY A 33 10.36 5.88 5.12
N ARG A 34 10.95 4.69 5.24
CA ARG A 34 11.33 3.87 4.10
C ARG A 34 10.36 2.71 3.98
N TRP A 35 9.57 2.66 2.92
CA TRP A 35 8.68 1.53 2.68
C TRP A 35 9.46 0.24 2.40
N PRO A 36 9.03 -0.94 2.88
CA PRO A 36 7.90 -1.19 3.81
C PRO A 36 8.37 -1.36 5.26
N GLU A 37 9.31 -0.56 5.78
CA GLU A 37 9.74 -0.65 7.19
C GLU A 37 8.59 -0.31 8.15
N LEU A 38 8.63 -0.85 9.37
CA LEU A 38 7.60 -0.63 10.39
C LEU A 38 7.31 0.87 10.57
N GLY A 39 6.05 1.24 10.49
CA GLY A 39 5.57 2.61 10.59
C GLY A 39 5.73 3.44 9.31
N SER A 40 6.48 3.01 8.30
CA SER A 40 6.52 3.72 7.02
C SER A 40 5.11 3.86 6.44
N ALA A 41 4.90 4.89 5.62
CA ALA A 41 3.59 5.19 5.05
C ALA A 41 3.70 5.58 3.58
N LEU A 42 2.62 5.32 2.85
CA LEU A 42 2.40 5.81 1.50
C LEU A 42 1.02 6.47 1.40
N GLU A 43 0.92 7.44 0.50
CA GLU A 43 -0.36 7.99 0.03
C GLU A 43 -0.71 7.32 -1.29
N TYR A 44 -1.99 7.05 -1.49
CA TYR A 44 -2.52 6.50 -2.73
C TYR A 44 -3.74 7.29 -3.21
N THR A 45 -3.97 7.30 -4.52
CA THR A 45 -5.11 7.97 -5.13
C THR A 45 -6.14 6.95 -5.61
N VAL A 46 -7.37 7.02 -5.09
CA VAL A 46 -8.53 6.26 -5.55
C VAL A 46 -9.25 7.02 -6.66
N ARG A 47 -9.65 6.33 -7.74
CA ARG A 47 -10.52 6.91 -8.79
C ARG A 47 -11.77 6.07 -8.99
N ILE A 48 -12.93 6.70 -8.89
CA ILE A 48 -14.24 6.08 -9.14
C ILE A 48 -15.00 6.99 -10.11
N GLY A 49 -15.07 6.60 -11.38
CA GLY A 49 -15.66 7.45 -12.41
C GLY A 49 -15.00 8.83 -12.48
N PRO A 50 -15.75 9.95 -12.43
CA PRO A 50 -15.17 11.30 -12.43
C PRO A 50 -14.61 11.74 -11.07
N TRP A 51 -14.77 10.94 -10.01
CA TRP A 51 -14.36 11.29 -8.65
C TRP A 51 -12.96 10.75 -8.33
N SER A 52 -12.19 11.55 -7.60
CA SER A 52 -10.86 11.18 -7.08
C SER A 52 -10.73 11.53 -5.59
N GLY A 53 -10.08 10.65 -4.83
CA GLY A 53 -9.74 10.88 -3.42
C GLY A 53 -8.36 10.33 -3.09
N ALA A 54 -7.73 10.88 -2.05
CA ALA A 54 -6.47 10.37 -1.52
C ALA A 54 -6.71 9.62 -0.21
N GLY A 55 -6.01 8.51 -0.02
CA GLY A 55 -5.92 7.78 1.24
C GLY A 55 -4.46 7.59 1.64
N THR A 56 -4.22 7.28 2.90
CA THR A 56 -2.89 6.93 3.42
C THR A 56 -2.93 5.51 3.96
N THR A 57 -1.83 4.79 3.87
CA THR A 57 -1.66 3.53 4.60
C THR A 57 -0.33 3.52 5.34
N VAL A 58 -0.33 2.87 6.50
CA VAL A 58 0.81 2.78 7.40
C VAL A 58 1.14 1.32 7.63
N VAL A 59 2.43 0.98 7.57
CA VAL A 59 2.91 -0.36 7.92
C VAL A 59 2.81 -0.57 9.43
N ARG A 60 2.07 -1.60 9.86
CA ARG A 60 1.90 -1.98 11.28
C ARG A 60 2.69 -3.22 11.68
N HIS A 61 2.95 -4.12 10.75
CA HIS A 61 3.81 -5.29 10.99
C HIS A 61 4.58 -5.67 9.73
N VAL A 62 5.81 -6.18 9.93
CA VAL A 62 6.70 -6.63 8.86
C VAL A 62 7.48 -7.85 9.32
N ASN A 63 7.29 -8.97 8.63
CA ASN A 63 8.11 -10.16 8.78
C ASN A 63 8.51 -10.64 7.38
N ALA A 64 9.54 -10.03 6.81
CA ALA A 64 9.91 -10.29 5.42
C ALA A 64 10.48 -11.71 5.22
N PRO A 65 10.08 -12.45 4.16
CA PRO A 65 9.09 -12.13 3.13
C PRO A 65 7.69 -12.71 3.40
N ALA A 66 7.41 -13.11 4.64
CA ALA A 66 6.21 -13.86 5.02
C ALA A 66 4.98 -12.98 5.27
N GLU A 67 5.16 -11.78 5.82
CA GLU A 67 4.04 -10.97 6.30
C GLU A 67 4.30 -9.46 6.15
N LEU A 68 3.27 -8.75 5.70
CA LEU A 68 3.19 -7.29 5.66
C LEU A 68 1.78 -6.89 6.07
N GLU A 69 1.65 -6.27 7.23
CA GLU A 69 0.37 -5.77 7.75
C GLU A 69 0.29 -4.27 7.56
N LEU A 70 -0.82 -3.82 6.98
CA LEU A 70 -1.07 -2.44 6.61
C LEU A 70 -2.37 -1.99 7.26
N GLU A 71 -2.33 -0.82 7.87
CA GLU A 71 -3.54 -0.13 8.33
C GLU A 71 -3.87 0.97 7.34
N VAL A 72 -5.14 1.02 6.93
CA VAL A 72 -5.62 2.05 6.01
C VAL A 72 -6.21 3.20 6.82
N ASP A 73 -5.73 4.40 6.53
CA ASP A 73 -6.35 5.66 6.93
C ASP A 73 -6.94 6.34 5.69
N SER A 74 -8.25 6.16 5.50
CA SER A 74 -8.98 6.75 4.37
C SER A 74 -9.49 8.16 4.66
N GLY A 75 -9.10 8.79 5.77
CA GLY A 75 -9.65 10.06 6.21
C GLY A 75 -11.18 9.97 6.46
N PRO A 76 -12.02 10.90 5.94
CA PRO A 76 -13.47 10.92 6.20
C PRO A 76 -14.25 9.68 5.75
N LEU A 77 -13.61 8.78 4.99
CA LEU A 77 -14.19 7.53 4.52
C LEU A 77 -13.96 6.34 5.48
N GLY A 78 -13.19 6.54 6.56
CA GLY A 78 -12.98 5.58 7.65
C GLY A 78 -11.59 4.92 7.65
N THR A 79 -11.22 4.32 8.80
CA THR A 79 -10.05 3.46 8.96
C THR A 79 -10.46 2.00 8.79
N ALA A 80 -9.69 1.20 8.03
CA ALA A 80 -9.97 -0.22 7.79
C ALA A 80 -8.71 -1.08 7.95
#